data_AF-A0AA45R4K2-F1
#
_entry.id   AF-A0AA45R4K2-F1
#
_cell.length_a   1.000
_cell.length_b   1.000
_cell.length_c   1.000
_cell.angle_alpha   90.00
_cell.angle_beta   90.00
_cell.angle_gamma   90.00
#
_symmetry.space_group_name_H-M   'P 1'
#
loop_
_entity.id
_entity.type
_entity.pdbx_description
1 polymer ?
#
loop_
_entity_poly.entity_id
_entity_poly.type
_entity_poly.pdbx_seq_one_letter_code
_entity_poly.pdbx_strand_id
1 'polypeptide(L)'
;MALLVSASPAVAQQESPGDRAQVFALMRTGGPVVSAGAEVALVASDAEVRDFLNTALPAAQEADDRIAAQRLLADGGPATRDAVNAALSGSIGDVRAFLVSG
;
A
#
# COMPACT_ATOMS: atom_id res chain seq x y z
N MET A 1 27.38 43.46 -22.66
CA MET A 1 27.20 42.01 -22.93
C MET A 1 26.42 41.43 -21.78
N ALA A 2 25.15 41.12 -22.02
CA ALA A 2 24.28 40.44 -21.06
C ALA A 2 24.52 38.94 -21.16
N LEU A 3 24.61 38.25 -20.03
CA LEU A 3 24.11 36.88 -19.92
C LEU A 3 23.45 36.76 -18.54
N LEU A 4 22.12 36.77 -18.55
CA LEU A 4 21.25 36.48 -17.43
C LEU A 4 21.42 35.00 -17.07
N VAL A 5 21.81 34.72 -15.83
CA VAL A 5 21.64 33.38 -15.25
C VAL A 5 20.14 33.22 -14.95
N SER A 6 19.48 32.47 -15.82
CA SER A 6 18.10 31.99 -15.69
C SER A 6 18.19 30.47 -15.79
N ALA A 7 17.58 29.61 -14.97
CA ALA A 7 16.66 29.72 -13.85
C ALA A 7 16.72 28.36 -13.10
N SER A 8 16.52 28.35 -11.78
CA SER A 8 16.13 27.14 -11.02
C SER A 8 14.72 26.67 -11.47
N PRO A 9 14.24 25.43 -11.21
CA PRO A 9 14.67 24.51 -10.15
C PRO A 9 14.75 23.02 -10.60
N ALA A 10 15.82 22.30 -10.24
CA ALA A 10 15.57 20.93 -9.82
C ALA A 10 14.95 21.10 -8.43
N VAL A 11 13.63 21.00 -8.34
CA VAL A 11 12.98 20.73 -7.06
C VAL A 11 13.71 19.49 -6.56
N ALA A 12 14.66 19.66 -5.64
CA ALA A 12 14.91 18.66 -4.64
C ALA A 12 13.52 18.40 -4.08
N GLN A 13 12.86 17.35 -4.60
CA GLN A 13 11.63 16.83 -4.03
C GLN A 13 12.08 16.53 -2.62
N GLN A 14 11.78 17.45 -1.71
CA GLN A 14 12.42 17.50 -0.43
C GLN A 14 12.19 16.13 0.18
N GLU A 15 13.29 15.38 0.28
CA GLU A 15 13.38 14.11 0.97
C GLU A 15 12.75 14.38 2.33
N SER A 16 11.51 13.94 2.52
CA SER A 16 10.81 14.21 3.76
C SER A 16 11.28 13.12 4.71
N PRO A 17 11.90 13.46 5.85
CA PRO A 17 12.04 12.51 6.96
C PRO A 17 10.70 11.80 7.29
N GLY A 18 9.58 12.42 6.93
CA GLY A 18 8.23 11.84 7.02
C GLY A 18 7.99 10.62 6.14
N ASP A 19 8.56 10.52 4.93
CA ASP A 19 8.28 9.40 4.02
C ASP A 19 8.87 8.10 4.59
N ARG A 20 10.13 8.14 5.04
CA ARG A 20 10.75 6.98 5.72
C ARG A 20 10.05 6.66 7.04
N ALA A 21 9.62 7.66 7.81
CA ALA A 21 8.83 7.44 9.01
C ALA A 21 7.47 6.77 8.71
N GLN A 22 6.82 7.17 7.61
CA GLN A 22 5.57 6.57 7.13
C GLN A 22 5.78 5.12 6.70
N VAL A 23 6.81 4.84 5.89
CA VAL A 23 7.15 3.46 5.51
C VAL A 23 7.49 2.62 6.75
N PHE A 24 8.19 3.18 7.73
CA PHE A 24 8.44 2.47 9.00
C PHE A 24 7.15 2.18 9.78
N ALA A 25 6.18 3.08 9.77
CA ALA A 25 4.87 2.80 10.36
C ALA A 25 4.15 1.67 9.61
N LEU A 26 4.13 1.71 8.27
CA LEU A 26 3.55 0.67 7.42
C LEU A 26 4.22 -0.69 7.62
N MET A 27 5.53 -0.73 7.81
CA MET A 27 6.27 -1.94 8.17
C MET A 27 5.76 -2.55 9.48
N ARG A 28 5.40 -1.72 10.46
CA ARG A 28 4.99 -2.20 11.79
C ARG A 28 3.53 -2.58 11.89
N THR A 29 2.66 -1.92 11.13
CA THR A 29 1.20 -2.00 11.30
C THR A 29 0.47 -2.48 10.06
N GLY A 30 1.15 -2.56 8.92
CA GLY A 30 0.57 -3.05 7.68
C GLY A 30 0.26 -4.54 7.74
N GLY A 31 -0.54 -5.00 6.78
CA GLY A 31 -0.70 -6.43 6.54
C GLY A 31 0.61 -7.06 6.03
N PRO A 32 0.64 -8.39 5.87
CA PRO A 32 1.87 -9.11 5.55
C PRO A 32 2.56 -8.62 4.27
N VAL A 33 1.81 -8.25 3.23
CA VAL A 33 2.37 -7.78 1.95
C VAL A 33 2.86 -6.34 2.08
N VAL A 34 2.08 -5.46 2.71
CA VAL A 34 2.51 -4.08 2.99
C VAL A 34 3.75 -4.04 3.86
N SER A 35 3.80 -4.87 4.90
CA SER A 35 4.95 -4.98 5.81
C SER A 35 6.21 -5.38 5.06
N ALA A 36 6.14 -6.46 4.27
CA ALA A 36 7.28 -6.94 3.50
C ALA A 36 7.76 -5.92 2.46
N GLY A 37 6.83 -5.25 1.75
CA GLY A 37 7.18 -4.19 0.81
C GLY A 37 7.85 -2.99 1.50
N ALA A 38 7.37 -2.62 2.70
CA ALA A 38 7.94 -1.55 3.49
C ALA A 38 9.34 -1.88 4.01
N GLU A 39 9.62 -3.13 4.43
CA GLU A 39 10.97 -3.58 4.81
C GLU A 39 11.98 -3.38 3.67
N VAL A 40 11.60 -3.78 2.45
CA VAL A 40 12.43 -3.60 1.25
C VAL A 40 12.67 -2.12 0.97
N ALA A 41 11.62 -1.31 1.02
CA ALA A 41 11.71 0.13 0.74
C ALA A 41 12.60 0.87 1.77
N LEU A 42 12.59 0.47 3.05
CA LEU A 42 13.38 1.12 4.11
C LEU A 42 14.89 1.01 3.92
N VAL A 43 15.38 -0.04 3.27
CA VAL A 43 16.82 -0.23 2.99
C VAL A 43 17.22 0.26 1.60
N ALA A 44 16.27 0.78 0.83
CA ALA A 44 16.46 1.27 -0.53
C ALA A 44 16.75 2.79 -0.57
N SER A 45 16.85 3.34 -1.79
CA SER A 45 17.01 4.78 -2.00
C SER A 45 15.73 5.58 -1.67
N ASP A 46 15.85 6.88 -1.46
CA ASP A 46 14.69 7.76 -1.20
C ASP A 46 13.73 7.85 -2.39
N ALA A 47 14.22 7.64 -3.61
CA ALA A 47 13.37 7.53 -4.79
C ALA A 47 12.51 6.26 -4.73
N GLU A 48 13.08 5.14 -4.30
CA GLU A 48 12.38 3.87 -4.15
C GLU A 48 11.41 3.88 -2.96
N VAL A 49 11.74 4.58 -1.87
CA VAL A 49 10.80 4.84 -0.77
C VAL A 49 9.54 5.54 -1.28
N ARG A 50 9.71 6.57 -2.11
CA ARG A 50 8.56 7.30 -2.70
C ARG A 50 7.82 6.47 -3.74
N ASP A 51 8.52 5.69 -4.55
CA ASP A 51 7.87 4.79 -5.50
C ASP A 51 7.06 3.72 -4.77
N PHE A 52 7.56 3.19 -3.66
CA PHE A 52 6.79 2.29 -2.81
C PHE A 52 5.50 2.96 -2.33
N LEU A 53 5.57 4.16 -1.76
CA LEU A 53 4.40 4.87 -1.24
C LEU A 53 3.37 5.22 -2.33
N ASN A 54 3.82 5.60 -3.53
CA ASN A 54 2.94 6.09 -4.60
C ASN A 54 2.41 4.98 -5.52
N THR A 55 3.19 3.93 -5.73
CA THR A 55 2.95 2.94 -6.78
C THR A 55 2.71 1.55 -6.20
N ALA A 56 3.58 1.07 -5.33
CA ALA A 56 3.53 -0.31 -4.86
C ALA A 56 2.56 -0.52 -3.68
N LEU A 57 2.44 0.48 -2.80
CA LEU A 57 1.63 0.42 -1.59
C LEU A 57 0.15 0.13 -1.87
N PRO A 58 -0.53 0.78 -2.84
CA PRO A 58 -1.91 0.46 -3.15
C PRO A 58 -2.10 -1.02 -3.49
N ALA A 59 -1.28 -1.57 -4.39
CA ALA A 59 -1.35 -2.98 -4.78
C ALA A 59 -1.07 -3.94 -3.60
N ALA A 60 -0.12 -3.59 -2.74
CA ALA A 60 0.16 -4.34 -1.52
C ALA A 60 -1.04 -4.36 -0.56
N GLN A 61 -1.72 -3.23 -0.39
CA GLN A 61 -2.94 -3.14 0.41
C GLN A 61 -4.07 -3.97 -0.19
N GLU A 62 -4.25 -3.96 -1.52
CA GLU A 62 -5.27 -4.80 -2.16
C GLU A 62 -5.00 -6.30 -1.96
N ALA A 63 -3.73 -6.70 -2.02
CA ALA A 63 -3.33 -8.08 -1.74
C ALA A 63 -3.62 -8.46 -0.29
N ASP A 64 -3.29 -7.59 0.66
CA ASP A 64 -3.58 -7.79 2.08
C ASP A 64 -5.09 -7.86 2.37
N ASP A 65 -5.91 -7.03 1.73
CA ASP A 65 -7.37 -7.08 1.84
C ASP A 65 -7.91 -8.43 1.34
N ARG A 66 -7.44 -8.91 0.19
CA ARG A 66 -7.84 -10.22 -0.35
C ARG A 66 -7.40 -11.36 0.57
N ILE A 67 -6.20 -11.30 1.13
CA ILE A 67 -5.72 -12.28 2.13
C ILE A 67 -6.61 -12.25 3.38
N ALA A 68 -6.98 -11.08 3.88
CA ALA A 68 -7.88 -10.95 5.02
C ALA A 68 -9.24 -11.59 4.73
N ALA A 69 -9.82 -11.33 3.56
CA ALA A 69 -11.09 -11.94 3.15
C ALA A 69 -10.97 -13.47 3.04
N GLN A 70 -9.89 -13.99 2.45
CA GLN A 70 -9.65 -15.42 2.35
C GLN A 70 -9.52 -16.10 3.72
N ARG A 71 -8.92 -15.44 4.72
CA ARG A 71 -8.82 -15.99 6.09
C ARG A 71 -10.19 -16.21 6.72
N LEU A 72 -11.17 -15.37 6.41
CA LEU A 72 -12.54 -15.53 6.89
C LEU A 72 -13.27 -16.76 6.33
N LEU A 73 -12.77 -17.39 5.25
CA LEU A 73 -13.28 -18.68 4.77
C LEU A 73 -13.05 -19.82 5.77
N ALA A 74 -11.99 -19.75 6.56
CA ALA A 74 -11.65 -20.80 7.53
C ALA A 74 -12.65 -20.78 8.70
N ASP A 75 -13.00 -19.59 9.17
CA ASP A 75 -13.78 -19.38 10.40
C ASP A 75 -15.29 -19.24 10.14
N GLY A 76 -15.71 -18.98 8.90
CA GLY A 76 -17.09 -18.71 8.51
C GLY A 76 -17.98 -19.94 8.30
N GLY A 77 -19.28 -19.78 8.58
CA GLY A 77 -20.33 -20.72 8.17
C GLY A 77 -20.61 -20.68 6.65
N PRO A 78 -21.52 -21.53 6.13
CA PRO A 78 -21.82 -21.58 4.69
C PRO A 78 -22.16 -20.22 4.07
N ALA A 79 -23.01 -19.43 4.75
CA ALA A 79 -23.38 -18.08 4.28
C ALA A 79 -22.17 -17.12 4.19
N THR A 80 -21.27 -17.14 5.18
CA THR A 80 -20.03 -16.35 5.15
C THR A 80 -19.14 -16.79 4.00
N ARG A 81 -19.03 -18.10 3.74
CA ARG A 81 -18.24 -18.62 2.63
C ARG A 81 -18.77 -18.15 1.28
N ASP A 82 -20.08 -18.17 1.08
CA ASP A 82 -20.70 -17.67 -0.15
C ASP A 82 -20.45 -16.16 -0.33
N ALA A 83 -20.61 -15.37 0.74
CA ALA A 83 -20.35 -13.93 0.72
C ALA A 83 -18.88 -13.59 0.42
N VAL A 84 -17.93 -14.27 1.06
CA VAL A 84 -16.49 -14.09 0.79
C VAL A 84 -16.18 -14.43 -0.66
N ASN A 85 -16.69 -15.56 -1.17
CA ASN A 85 -16.43 -15.99 -2.54
C ASN A 85 -16.98 -14.98 -3.56
N ALA A 86 -18.18 -14.45 -3.31
CA ALA A 86 -18.76 -13.39 -4.14
C ALA A 86 -17.88 -12.13 -4.13
N ALA A 87 -17.43 -11.68 -2.97
CA ALA A 87 -16.56 -10.51 -2.83
C ALA A 87 -15.20 -10.72 -3.52
N LEU A 88 -14.55 -11.87 -3.34
CA LEU A 88 -13.27 -12.20 -3.97
C LEU A 88 -13.35 -12.30 -5.49
N SER A 89 -14.51 -12.64 -6.03
CA SER A 89 -14.77 -12.69 -7.48
C SER A 89 -15.03 -11.32 -8.09
N GLY A 90 -15.22 -10.30 -7.26
CA GLY A 90 -15.48 -8.92 -7.65
C GLY A 90 -14.24 -8.02 -7.65
N SER A 91 -14.53 -6.73 -7.61
CA SER A 91 -13.55 -5.65 -7.49
C SER A 91 -12.94 -5.60 -6.08
N ILE A 92 -11.84 -4.85 -5.92
CA ILE A 92 -11.31 -4.56 -4.58
C ILE A 92 -12.34 -3.80 -3.71
N GLY A 93 -13.24 -3.04 -4.32
CA GLY A 93 -14.35 -2.38 -3.62
C GLY A 93 -15.28 -3.39 -2.96
N ASP A 94 -15.58 -4.51 -3.63
CA ASP A 94 -16.44 -5.57 -3.10
C ASP A 94 -15.76 -6.31 -1.94
N VAL A 95 -14.46 -6.59 -2.07
CA VAL A 95 -13.64 -7.16 -0.98
C VAL A 95 -13.64 -6.25 0.24
N ARG A 96 -13.40 -4.96 0.06
CA ARG A 96 -13.37 -3.98 1.16
C ARG A 96 -14.75 -3.80 1.80
N ALA A 97 -15.81 -3.75 1.01
CA ALA A 97 -17.18 -3.68 1.51
C ALA A 97 -17.47 -4.91 2.40
N PHE A 98 -17.12 -6.10 1.93
CA PHE A 98 -17.25 -7.33 2.72
C PHE A 98 -16.45 -7.27 4.03
N LEU A 99 -15.20 -6.82 4.02
CA LEU A 99 -14.38 -6.73 5.24
C LEU A 99 -14.93 -5.75 6.29
N VAL A 100 -15.72 -4.75 5.88
CA VAL A 100 -16.33 -3.77 6.80
C VAL A 100 -17.65 -4.28 7.39
N SER A 101 -18.46 -5.00 6.62
CA SER A 101 -19.84 -5.34 6.99
C SER A 101 -20.17 -6.83 7.09
N GLY A 102 -19.23 -7.71 6.73
CA GLY A 102 -19.41 -9.17 6.60
C GLY A 102 -19.40 -9.94 7.90
#